data_AF-A0A3Q9ECU1-F1
#
_entry.id   AF-A0A3Q9ECU1-F1
#
_cell.length_a   1.000
_cell.length_b   1.000
_cell.length_c   1.000
_cell.angle_alpha   90.00
_cell.angle_beta   90.00
_cell.angle_gamma   90.00
#
_symmetry.space_group_name_H-M   'P 1'
#
loop_
_entity.id
_entity.type
_entity.pdbx_description
1 polymer ?
#
loop_
_entity_poly.entity_id
_entity_poly.type
_entity_poly.pdbx_seq_one_letter_code
_entity_poly.pdbx_strand_id
1 'polypeptide(L)'
;MRHRRLILALFVLATVITGTAGYSAIQAERSVDVAVADDESAYLAVESHNPSIKNGSTGGALRVTNQFGREIDLSVQEVDTSGSVAYGSLGNSNSEVTLGADDSVQVSVRCNGTSDGGLSVMLFAVGENNELSVRMMQEVDVTCE
;
A
#
# COMPACT_ATOMS: atom_id res chain seq x y z
N MET A 1 -75.47 -13.60 -0.67
CA MET A 1 -74.18 -13.85 0.03
C MET A 1 -72.94 -13.94 -0.89
N ARG A 2 -73.08 -14.24 -2.20
CA ARG A 2 -71.94 -14.32 -3.14
C ARG A 2 -71.26 -12.97 -3.44
N HIS A 3 -72.02 -11.88 -3.57
CA HIS A 3 -71.47 -10.55 -3.89
C HIS A 3 -70.60 -9.95 -2.77
N ARG A 4 -70.95 -10.18 -1.50
CA ARG A 4 -70.14 -9.74 -0.35
C ARG A 4 -68.76 -10.41 -0.29
N ARG A 5 -68.68 -11.70 -0.67
CA ARG A 5 -67.40 -12.43 -0.73
C ARG A 5 -66.52 -11.97 -1.90
N LEU A 6 -67.14 -11.57 -3.00
CA LEU A 6 -66.47 -11.05 -4.19
C LEU A 6 -65.85 -9.66 -3.95
N ILE A 7 -66.58 -8.79 -3.23
CA ILE A 7 -66.08 -7.45 -2.85
C ILE A 7 -64.93 -7.54 -1.85
N LEU A 8 -65.01 -8.46 -0.88
CA LEU A 8 -63.93 -8.68 0.09
C LEU A 8 -62.66 -9.24 -0.56
N ALA A 9 -62.78 -10.16 -1.52
CA ALA A 9 -61.63 -10.68 -2.26
C ALA A 9 -60.91 -9.60 -3.08
N LEU A 10 -61.67 -8.66 -3.67
CA LEU A 10 -61.11 -7.54 -4.43
C LEU A 10 -60.28 -6.59 -3.55
N PHE A 11 -60.73 -6.33 -2.31
CA PHE A 11 -60.01 -5.46 -1.38
C PHE A 11 -58.71 -6.08 -0.87
N VAL A 12 -58.67 -7.40 -0.64
CA VAL A 12 -57.46 -8.11 -0.21
C VAL A 12 -56.38 -8.12 -1.30
N LEU A 13 -56.78 -8.17 -2.57
CA LEU A 13 -55.85 -8.05 -3.70
C LEU A 13 -55.24 -6.65 -3.82
N ALA A 14 -56.00 -5.59 -3.49
CA ALA A 14 -55.51 -4.22 -3.56
C ALA A 14 -54.44 -3.91 -2.49
N THR A 15 -54.48 -4.55 -1.32
CA THR A 15 -53.49 -4.33 -0.24
C THR A 15 -52.14 -5.01 -0.47
N VAL A 16 -52.06 -5.99 -1.38
CA VAL A 16 -50.79 -6.63 -1.75
C VAL A 16 -49.96 -5.74 -2.70
N ILE A 17 -50.60 -4.75 -3.34
CA ILE A 17 -49.97 -3.88 -4.35
C ILE A 17 -49.38 -2.60 -3.71
N THR A 18 -49.78 -2.25 -2.49
CA THR A 18 -49.20 -1.11 -1.76
C THR A 18 -47.82 -1.47 -1.20
N GLY A 19 -46.84 -1.34 -2.09
CA GLY A 19 -45.60 -0.67 -1.76
C GLY A 19 -44.66 -1.51 -0.91
N THR A 20 -43.90 -2.38 -1.58
CA THR A 20 -42.45 -2.37 -1.32
C THR A 20 -42.00 -0.92 -1.45
N ALA A 21 -41.91 -0.21 -0.33
CA ALA A 21 -41.22 1.07 -0.27
C ALA A 21 -39.80 0.76 -0.73
N GLY A 22 -39.53 1.03 -2.01
CA GLY A 22 -38.22 0.89 -2.58
C GLY A 22 -37.32 1.81 -1.78
N TYR A 23 -36.53 1.23 -0.89
CA TYR A 23 -35.42 1.94 -0.29
C TYR A 23 -34.58 2.42 -1.47
N SER A 24 -34.72 3.70 -1.79
CA SER A 24 -33.75 4.39 -2.62
C SER A 24 -32.50 4.48 -1.77
N ALA A 25 -31.75 3.39 -1.71
CA ALA A 25 -30.38 3.43 -1.30
C ALA A 25 -29.71 4.30 -2.35
N ILE A 26 -29.58 5.59 -2.02
CA ILE A 26 -28.60 6.46 -2.68
C ILE A 26 -27.27 5.85 -2.29
N GLN A 27 -26.84 4.83 -3.04
CA GLN A 27 -25.45 4.45 -3.10
C GLN A 27 -24.78 5.65 -3.75
N ALA A 28 -24.27 6.54 -2.91
CA ALA A 28 -23.26 7.48 -3.33
C ALA A 28 -22.08 6.61 -3.77
N GLU A 29 -22.07 6.28 -5.06
CA GLU A 29 -21.01 5.59 -5.73
C GLU A 29 -19.81 6.54 -5.72
N ARG A 30 -19.09 6.54 -4.59
CA ARG A 30 -17.73 7.05 -4.55
C ARG A 30 -16.93 6.03 -5.33
N SER A 31 -16.95 6.16 -6.65
CA SER A 31 -16.04 5.47 -7.54
C SER A 31 -14.64 5.91 -7.16
N VAL A 32 -14.00 5.14 -6.29
CA VAL A 32 -12.56 5.25 -6.07
C VAL A 32 -11.94 4.51 -7.25
N ASP A 33 -11.44 5.27 -8.22
CA ASP A 33 -10.67 4.72 -9.33
C ASP A 33 -9.33 4.26 -8.75
N VAL A 34 -9.23 2.96 -8.45
CA VAL A 34 -7.98 2.35 -7.98
C VAL A 34 -7.24 1.88 -9.21
N ALA A 35 -6.49 2.80 -9.82
CA ALA A 35 -5.51 2.44 -10.83
C ALA A 35 -4.28 1.85 -10.10
N VAL A 36 -4.06 0.55 -10.26
CA VAL A 36 -2.78 -0.07 -9.91
C VAL A 36 -1.81 0.31 -11.02
N ALA A 37 -0.90 1.25 -10.75
CA ALA A 37 0.19 1.55 -11.65
C ALA A 37 1.26 0.45 -11.52
N ASP A 38 1.83 0.01 -12.64
CA ASP A 38 3.10 -0.71 -12.64
C ASP A 38 4.19 0.19 -12.02
N ASP A 39 5.08 -0.41 -11.22
CA ASP A 39 6.05 0.27 -10.34
C ASP A 39 6.90 1.34 -11.03
N GLU A 40 7.16 1.17 -12.35
CA GLU A 40 7.97 2.10 -13.15
C GLU A 40 7.30 3.46 -13.39
N SER A 41 5.97 3.57 -13.23
CA SER A 41 5.20 4.82 -13.39
C SER A 41 4.58 5.30 -12.07
N ALA A 42 4.97 4.70 -10.95
CA ALA A 42 4.52 5.11 -9.64
C ALA A 42 5.19 6.42 -9.24
N TYR A 43 4.44 7.29 -8.56
CA TYR A 43 5.00 8.54 -8.03
C TYR A 43 6.18 8.33 -7.06
N LEU A 44 6.26 7.13 -6.47
CA LEU A 44 7.43 6.63 -5.76
C LEU A 44 7.89 5.37 -6.47
N ALA A 45 8.98 5.43 -7.24
CA ALA A 45 9.51 4.27 -7.93
C ALA A 45 10.44 3.51 -6.97
N VAL A 46 10.20 2.21 -6.82
CA VAL A 46 11.03 1.34 -6.00
C VAL A 46 11.64 0.25 -6.86
N GLU A 47 12.96 0.15 -6.84
CA GLU A 47 13.71 -0.91 -7.50
C GLU A 47 14.31 -1.84 -6.44
N SER A 48 13.90 -3.10 -6.49
CA SER A 48 14.44 -4.14 -5.63
C SER A 48 15.67 -4.79 -6.25
N HIS A 49 16.72 -4.92 -5.44
CA HIS A 49 17.90 -5.70 -5.75
C HIS A 49 17.96 -6.86 -4.77
N ASN A 50 18.22 -8.08 -5.22
CA ASN A 50 18.45 -9.22 -4.34
C ASN A 50 19.96 -9.39 -4.15
N PRO A 51 20.61 -8.65 -3.21
CA PRO A 51 22.05 -8.63 -3.12
C PRO A 51 22.59 -9.93 -2.52
N SER A 52 23.79 -10.29 -2.96
CA SER A 52 24.65 -11.24 -2.27
C SER A 52 25.67 -10.46 -1.45
N ILE A 53 25.65 -10.63 -0.13
CA ILE A 53 26.41 -9.82 0.83
C ILE A 53 27.26 -10.72 1.70
N LYS A 54 28.54 -10.39 1.78
CA LYS A 54 29.46 -11.07 2.69
C LYS A 54 29.09 -10.85 4.14
N ASN A 55 29.20 -11.89 4.96
CA ASN A 55 29.00 -11.83 6.39
C ASN A 55 29.84 -10.69 7.01
N GLY A 56 29.20 -9.88 7.83
CA GLY A 56 29.80 -8.70 8.46
C GLY A 56 29.87 -7.47 7.55
N SER A 57 29.31 -7.51 6.34
CA SER A 57 29.25 -6.39 5.38
C SER A 57 27.83 -5.88 5.18
N THR A 58 27.73 -4.71 4.56
CA THR A 58 26.46 -4.03 4.22
C THR A 58 26.34 -3.94 2.70
N GLY A 59 25.12 -4.05 2.18
CA GLY A 59 24.79 -3.89 0.75
C GLY A 59 23.46 -3.19 0.55
N GLY A 60 23.19 -2.74 -0.68
CA GLY A 60 21.92 -2.11 -1.05
C GLY A 60 20.86 -3.14 -1.43
N ALA A 61 19.68 -3.07 -0.80
CA ALA A 61 18.54 -3.94 -1.09
C ALA A 61 17.47 -3.24 -1.93
N LEU A 62 17.21 -1.95 -1.68
CA LEU A 62 16.22 -1.19 -2.44
C LEU A 62 16.81 0.14 -2.90
N ARG A 63 16.41 0.60 -4.08
CA ARG A 63 16.56 1.99 -4.51
C ARG A 63 15.19 2.63 -4.63
N VAL A 64 14.95 3.68 -3.86
CA VAL A 64 13.70 4.44 -3.86
C VAL A 64 13.95 5.77 -4.55
N THR A 65 13.14 6.11 -5.56
CA THR A 65 13.26 7.34 -6.34
C THR A 65 11.97 8.16 -6.24
N ASN A 66 12.10 9.44 -5.94
CA ASN A 66 10.99 10.37 -5.87
C ASN A 66 10.59 10.87 -7.27
N GLN A 67 9.42 10.47 -7.77
CA GLN A 67 8.88 10.93 -9.05
C GLN A 67 7.69 11.91 -8.88
N PHE A 68 7.45 12.45 -7.68
CA PHE A 68 6.35 13.40 -7.45
C PHE A 68 6.56 14.79 -8.08
N GLY A 69 7.76 15.07 -8.60
CA GLY A 69 8.12 16.40 -9.14
C GLY A 69 8.21 17.50 -8.06
N ARG A 70 8.22 17.11 -6.78
CA ARG A 70 8.33 17.99 -5.60
C ARG A 70 9.03 17.25 -4.46
N GLU A 71 9.43 17.98 -3.43
CA GLU A 71 10.05 17.40 -2.24
C GLU A 71 9.07 16.51 -1.46
N ILE A 72 9.59 15.41 -0.90
CA ILE A 72 8.87 14.51 0.01
C ILE A 72 9.76 14.14 1.20
N ASP A 73 9.13 13.85 2.33
CA ASP A 73 9.76 13.19 3.47
C ASP A 73 9.48 11.69 3.38
N LEU A 74 10.54 10.89 3.22
CA LEU A 74 10.48 9.43 3.16
C LEU A 74 10.95 8.84 4.49
N SER A 75 10.15 7.96 5.05
CA SER A 75 10.45 7.25 6.29
C SER A 75 10.22 5.74 6.18
N VAL A 76 10.93 4.98 7.02
CA VAL A 76 10.75 3.54 7.22
C VAL A 76 10.03 3.34 8.56
N GLN A 77 8.79 2.84 8.53
CA GLN A 77 7.97 2.69 9.75
C GLN A 77 8.00 1.30 10.36
N GLU A 78 8.03 0.26 9.53
CA GLU A 78 8.02 -1.14 9.95
C GLU A 78 9.14 -1.87 9.22
N VAL A 79 9.84 -2.73 9.95
CA VAL A 79 11.00 -3.48 9.47
C VAL A 79 10.92 -4.89 10.04
N ASP A 80 10.76 -5.87 9.16
CA ASP A 80 10.83 -7.28 9.48
C ASP A 80 12.00 -7.92 8.75
N THR A 81 12.74 -8.78 9.44
CA THR A 81 13.91 -9.47 8.88
C THR A 81 13.87 -10.95 9.23
N SER A 82 14.46 -11.77 8.37
CA SER A 82 14.60 -13.21 8.58
C SER A 82 16.03 -13.68 8.31
N GLY A 83 16.37 -14.90 8.77
CA GLY A 83 17.71 -15.46 8.59
C GLY A 83 18.80 -14.67 9.34
N SER A 84 19.92 -14.41 8.67
CA SER A 84 21.02 -13.58 9.20
C SER A 84 20.99 -12.13 8.73
N VAL A 85 19.89 -11.70 8.11
CA VAL A 85 19.73 -10.36 7.54
C VAL A 85 19.32 -9.39 8.63
N ALA A 86 19.88 -8.19 8.59
CA ALA A 86 19.50 -7.06 9.43
C ALA A 86 19.32 -5.81 8.57
N TYR A 87 18.39 -4.94 8.96
CA TYR A 87 18.27 -3.61 8.36
C TYR A 87 19.53 -2.77 8.65
N GLY A 88 20.01 -2.07 7.63
CA GLY A 88 21.17 -1.19 7.72
C GLY A 88 20.74 0.26 7.95
N SER A 89 20.26 0.92 6.90
CA SER A 89 19.95 2.35 6.89
C SER A 89 19.06 2.75 5.71
N LEU A 90 18.49 3.95 5.79
CA LEU A 90 17.87 4.67 4.68
C LEU A 90 18.80 5.80 4.26
N GLY A 91 19.59 5.57 3.20
CA GLY A 91 20.66 6.46 2.80
C GLY A 91 21.71 6.60 3.92
N ASN A 92 21.96 7.85 4.32
CA ASN A 92 22.87 8.18 5.42
C ASN A 92 22.17 8.31 6.78
N SER A 93 20.86 8.06 6.82
CA SER A 93 20.01 8.16 8.02
C SER A 93 19.50 6.78 8.42
N ASN A 94 19.04 6.63 9.67
CA ASN A 94 18.51 5.34 10.11
C ASN A 94 17.06 5.10 9.70
N SER A 95 16.24 6.15 9.55
CA SER A 95 14.78 5.95 9.47
C SER A 95 14.05 6.97 8.61
N GLU A 96 14.65 8.12 8.30
CA GLU A 96 13.99 9.20 7.57
C GLU A 96 14.98 10.00 6.74
N VAL A 97 14.54 10.44 5.56
CA VAL A 97 15.29 11.29 4.64
C VAL A 97 14.32 12.13 3.82
N THR A 98 14.67 13.40 3.62
CA THR A 98 13.96 14.27 2.67
C THR A 98 14.55 14.07 1.29
N LEU A 99 13.69 13.85 0.30
CA LEU A 99 14.07 13.66 -1.10
C LEU A 99 13.51 14.80 -1.95
N GLY A 100 14.38 15.51 -2.66
CA GLY A 100 13.97 16.44 -3.69
C GLY A 100 13.34 15.72 -4.89
N ALA A 101 12.85 16.50 -5.86
CA ALA A 101 12.31 15.93 -7.08
C ALA A 101 13.40 15.14 -7.83
N ASP A 102 13.06 13.92 -8.28
CA ASP A 102 13.95 12.99 -8.98
C ASP A 102 15.15 12.48 -8.14
N ASP A 103 15.24 12.85 -6.86
CA ASP A 103 16.25 12.31 -5.96
C ASP A 103 15.98 10.84 -5.66
N SER A 104 17.06 10.10 -5.42
CA SER A 104 16.98 8.68 -5.05
C SER A 104 17.81 8.38 -3.80
N VAL A 105 17.35 7.39 -3.05
CA VAL A 105 18.02 6.91 -1.84
C VAL A 105 18.01 5.38 -1.80
N GLN A 106 19.05 4.83 -1.19
CA GLN A 106 19.19 3.39 -1.03
C GLN A 106 18.77 2.94 0.36
N VAL A 107 17.98 1.87 0.44
CA VAL A 107 17.80 1.11 1.68
C VAL A 107 18.88 0.05 1.74
N SER A 108 19.71 0.11 2.78
CA SER A 108 20.81 -0.82 2.98
C SER A 108 20.43 -1.93 3.96
N VAL A 109 21.03 -3.09 3.77
CA VAL A 109 20.91 -4.28 4.62
C VAL A 109 22.29 -4.80 4.97
N ARG A 110 22.38 -5.53 6.08
CA ARG A 110 23.61 -6.11 6.61
C ARG A 110 23.42 -7.59 6.88
N CYS A 111 24.43 -8.40 6.57
CA CYS A 111 24.46 -9.80 6.97
C CYS A 111 25.27 -9.96 8.28
N ASN A 112 24.66 -10.54 9.30
CA ASN A 112 25.27 -10.85 10.61
C ASN A 112 25.56 -12.35 10.79
N GLY A 113 25.58 -13.10 9.69
CA GLY A 113 25.79 -14.54 9.62
C GLY A 113 25.76 -14.99 8.16
N THR A 114 25.67 -16.29 7.94
CA THR A 114 25.68 -16.93 6.60
C THR A 114 24.35 -17.62 6.27
N SER A 115 23.28 -17.30 7.01
CA SER A 115 21.94 -17.77 6.65
C SER A 115 21.28 -16.71 5.78
N ASP A 116 20.92 -17.11 4.57
CA ASP A 116 20.03 -16.33 3.71
C ASP A 116 18.72 -16.00 4.45
N GLY A 117 18.09 -14.93 4.01
CA GLY A 117 16.84 -14.45 4.57
C GLY A 117 16.24 -13.33 3.72
N GLY A 118 15.33 -12.58 4.32
CA GLY A 118 14.66 -11.48 3.65
C GLY A 118 14.55 -10.24 4.52
N LEU A 119 14.29 -9.12 3.86
CA LEU A 119 13.92 -7.84 4.44
C LEU A 119 12.50 -7.50 3.95
N SER A 120 11.59 -7.20 4.87
CA SER A 120 10.31 -6.55 4.59
C SER A 120 10.30 -5.18 5.25
N VAL A 121 10.04 -4.12 4.48
CA VAL A 121 9.99 -2.74 4.98
C VAL A 121 8.73 -2.01 4.55
N MET A 122 8.15 -1.25 5.47
CA MET A 122 7.07 -0.31 5.18
C MET A 122 7.64 1.09 4.93
N LEU A 123 7.66 1.48 3.66
CA LEU A 123 8.02 2.82 3.22
C LEU A 123 6.82 3.75 3.36
N PHE A 124 7.06 4.94 3.88
CA PHE A 124 6.05 5.98 4.01
C PHE A 124 6.60 7.32 3.54
N ALA A 125 6.04 7.81 2.44
CA ALA A 125 6.36 9.09 1.84
C ALA A 125 5.24 10.10 2.14
N VAL A 126 5.61 11.31 2.53
CA VAL A 126 4.68 12.42 2.80
C VAL A 126 5.13 13.64 2.03
N GLY A 127 4.20 14.27 1.29
CA GLY A 127 4.46 15.55 0.65
C GLY A 127 4.33 16.71 1.62
N GLU A 128 4.82 17.89 1.22
CA GLU A 128 4.65 19.12 2.01
C GLU A 128 3.20 19.32 2.46
N ASN A 129 3.01 19.84 3.68
CA ASN A 129 1.69 20.11 4.27
C ASN A 129 0.75 18.89 4.42
N ASN A 130 1.27 17.66 4.31
CA ASN A 130 0.49 16.41 4.39
C ASN A 130 -0.63 16.32 3.32
N GLU A 131 -0.52 17.03 2.21
CA GLU A 131 -1.52 16.98 1.13
C GLU A 131 -1.52 15.62 0.39
N LEU A 132 -0.42 14.90 0.54
CA LEU A 132 -0.13 13.63 -0.12
C LEU A 132 0.55 12.72 0.89
N SER A 133 0.12 11.46 0.91
CA SER A 133 0.85 10.39 1.57
C SER A 133 0.79 9.12 0.75
N VAL A 134 1.91 8.40 0.71
CA VAL A 134 2.01 7.08 0.09
C VAL A 134 2.62 6.13 1.09
N ARG A 135 2.02 4.95 1.20
CA ARG A 135 2.50 3.86 2.04
C ARG A 135 2.68 2.64 1.16
N MET A 136 3.84 2.01 1.24
CA MET A 136 4.20 0.88 0.39
C MET A 136 4.98 -0.14 1.19
N MET A 137 4.56 -1.40 1.10
CA MET A 137 5.29 -2.53 1.66
C MET A 137 6.21 -3.10 0.57
N GLN A 138 7.46 -3.35 0.91
CA GLN A 138 8.47 -3.87 0.00
C GLN A 138 9.19 -5.06 0.62
N GLU A 139 9.35 -6.12 -0.16
CA GLU A 139 9.97 -7.37 0.27
C GLU A 139 11.15 -7.71 -0.65
N VAL A 140 12.28 -8.08 -0.06
CA VAL A 140 13.53 -8.39 -0.77
C VAL A 140 14.20 -9.61 -0.18
N ASP A 141 14.64 -10.52 -1.04
CA ASP A 141 15.47 -11.66 -0.65
C ASP A 141 16.96 -11.26 -0.64
N VAL A 142 17.68 -11.67 0.41
CA VAL A 142 19.09 -11.35 0.62
C VAL A 142 19.88 -12.64 0.84
N THR A 143 20.92 -12.83 0.03
CA THR A 143 21.85 -13.95 0.17
C THR A 143 23.04 -13.52 1.05
N CYS A 144 23.31 -14.27 2.11
CA CYS A 144 24.40 -13.99 3.05
C CYS A 144 25.51 -15.05 2.95
N GLU A 145 26.70 -14.63 2.52
CA GLU A 145 27.85 -15.53 2.24
C GLU A 145 29.07 -15.34 3.17
#